data_AF-A0A075R6A2-F1
#
_entry.id   AF-A0A075R6A2-F1
#
_cell.length_a   1.000
_cell.length_b   1.000
_cell.length_c   1.000
_cell.angle_alpha   90.00
_cell.angle_beta   90.00
_cell.angle_gamma   90.00
#
_symmetry.space_group_name_H-M   'P 1'
#
loop_
_entity.id
_entity.type
_entity.pdbx_description
1 polymer ?
#
loop_
_entity_poly.entity_id
_entity_poly.type
_entity_poly.pdbx_seq_one_letter_code
_entity_poly.pdbx_strand_id
1 'polypeptide(L)'
;MDILQRIAEHRAREEKLTWKGTFAEYLELVRKHPQIAQTAHSRVYNMIKSHGIEENEDGSRSYKFFGREIYGLDRSVERLVEEYFHSAARRLDVRKRILLLMGPVSGGKSTIVTMLKRGLEEYSRTDEGAIYALEGCPMQEEPLHMVPHELRPEFEQEFGVKIEGELTPFNRMRLETEYGGRIEDFPVTRIFFSESKRVGIGTFSPSDPKSQDIADLTGTIDFSTITKYGSESDPRAYRFDGELNKANRGIMEFQEMLKCDEKFLWHLLSLTQEGNFKAGRFALISADESVIISWY
;
A
#
# COMPACT_ATOMS: atom_id res chain seq x y z
N MET A 1 -21.68 -6.91 30.78
CA MET A 1 -21.54 -7.61 29.48
C MET A 1 -20.34 -8.52 29.56
N ASP A 2 -20.52 -9.79 29.24
CA ASP A 2 -19.45 -10.79 29.18
C ASP A 2 -18.47 -10.43 28.04
N ILE A 3 -17.17 -10.58 28.29
CA ILE A 3 -16.12 -10.30 27.30
C ILE A 3 -16.28 -11.21 26.06
N LEU A 4 -16.74 -12.44 26.24
CA LEU A 4 -17.00 -13.37 25.14
C LEU A 4 -18.08 -12.86 24.19
N GLN A 5 -19.11 -12.19 24.72
CA GLN A 5 -20.15 -11.57 23.90
C GLN A 5 -19.58 -10.44 23.03
N ARG A 6 -18.73 -9.57 23.59
CA ARG A 6 -18.06 -8.50 22.83
C ARG A 6 -17.15 -9.05 21.74
N ILE A 7 -16.47 -10.17 21.98
CA ILE A 7 -15.64 -10.85 20.98
C ILE A 7 -16.52 -11.41 19.84
N ALA A 8 -17.66 -12.03 20.16
CA ALA A 8 -18.59 -12.52 19.16
C ALA A 8 -19.18 -11.37 18.30
N GLU A 9 -19.56 -10.26 18.93
CA GLU A 9 -20.04 -9.05 18.24
C GLU A 9 -18.96 -8.41 17.36
N HIS A 10 -17.70 -8.43 17.79
CA HIS A 10 -16.59 -7.99 16.96
C HIS A 10 -16.41 -8.90 15.74
N ARG A 11 -16.41 -10.22 15.92
CA ARG A 11 -16.30 -11.18 14.81
C ARG A 11 -17.44 -11.02 13.78
N ALA A 12 -18.68 -10.90 14.24
CA ALA A 12 -19.83 -10.70 13.38
C ALA A 12 -19.77 -9.36 12.60
N ARG A 13 -19.16 -8.32 13.16
CA ARG A 13 -18.91 -7.06 12.44
C ARG A 13 -17.86 -7.23 11.36
N GLU A 14 -16.74 -7.90 11.66
CA GLU A 14 -15.69 -8.16 10.66
C GLU A 14 -16.22 -9.01 9.50
N GLU A 15 -17.05 -10.04 9.77
CA GLU A 15 -17.67 -10.87 8.73
C GLU A 15 -18.56 -10.05 7.80
N LYS A 16 -19.32 -9.07 8.32
CA LYS A 16 -20.15 -8.17 7.50
C LYS A 16 -19.36 -7.25 6.59
N LEU A 17 -18.11 -6.96 6.92
CA LEU A 17 -17.24 -6.13 6.08
C LEU A 17 -16.66 -6.93 4.91
N THR A 18 -16.67 -8.26 4.97
CA THR A 18 -16.12 -9.10 3.90
C THR A 18 -16.94 -8.97 2.62
N TRP A 19 -16.26 -9.00 1.49
CA TRP A 19 -16.86 -9.01 0.17
C TRP A 19 -16.02 -9.89 -0.74
N LYS A 20 -16.67 -10.69 -1.56
CA LYS A 20 -16.06 -11.47 -2.65
C LYS A 20 -16.97 -11.39 -3.85
N GLY A 21 -16.37 -11.27 -5.02
CA GLY A 21 -17.08 -11.19 -6.29
C GLY A 21 -16.11 -11.32 -7.46
N THR A 22 -16.60 -11.07 -8.66
CA THR A 22 -15.78 -11.06 -9.86
C THR A 22 -15.23 -9.65 -10.17
N PHE A 23 -14.29 -9.57 -11.11
CA PHE A 23 -13.82 -8.29 -11.62
C PHE A 23 -14.95 -7.45 -12.21
N ALA A 24 -15.90 -8.07 -12.91
CA ALA A 24 -17.07 -7.37 -13.44
C ALA A 24 -17.92 -6.72 -12.32
N GLU A 25 -18.13 -7.45 -11.22
CA GLU A 25 -18.84 -6.89 -10.05
C GLU A 25 -18.02 -5.79 -9.35
N TYR A 26 -16.70 -5.93 -9.31
CA TYR A 26 -15.81 -4.89 -8.81
C TYR A 26 -15.87 -3.61 -9.65
N LEU A 27 -15.96 -3.70 -10.98
CA LEU A 27 -16.12 -2.53 -11.85
C LEU A 27 -17.39 -1.74 -11.52
N GLU A 28 -18.49 -2.40 -11.18
CA GLU A 28 -19.71 -1.72 -10.73
C GLU A 28 -19.52 -1.00 -9.38
N LEU A 29 -18.66 -1.53 -8.50
CA LEU A 29 -18.27 -0.83 -7.27
C LEU A 29 -17.42 0.41 -7.60
N VAL A 30 -16.44 0.29 -8.50
CA VAL A 30 -15.59 1.43 -8.92
C VAL A 30 -16.45 2.52 -9.57
N ARG A 31 -17.43 2.16 -10.41
CA ARG A 31 -18.35 3.12 -11.03
C ARG A 31 -19.15 3.93 -10.00
N LYS A 32 -19.58 3.29 -8.91
CA LYS A 32 -20.33 3.95 -7.82
C LYS A 32 -19.41 4.73 -6.87
N HIS A 33 -18.22 4.19 -6.62
CA HIS A 33 -17.28 4.68 -5.62
C HIS A 33 -15.85 4.68 -6.17
N PRO A 34 -15.49 5.63 -7.06
CA PRO A 34 -14.16 5.69 -7.67
C PRO A 34 -13.00 5.73 -6.66
N GLN A 35 -13.25 6.25 -5.45
CA GLN A 35 -12.26 6.37 -4.39
C GLN A 35 -11.71 5.02 -3.88
N ILE A 36 -12.38 3.89 -4.12
CA ILE A 36 -11.87 2.58 -3.69
C ILE A 36 -10.60 2.17 -4.47
N ALA A 37 -10.42 2.73 -5.68
CA ALA A 37 -9.27 2.52 -6.55
C ALA A 37 -8.21 3.64 -6.44
N GLN A 38 -8.21 4.37 -5.32
CA GLN A 38 -7.24 5.44 -5.06
C GLN A 38 -5.82 4.92 -4.81
N THR A 39 -4.81 5.79 -5.05
CA THR A 39 -3.40 5.48 -4.78
C THR A 39 -3.08 5.45 -3.29
N ALA A 40 -1.96 4.86 -2.89
CA ALA A 40 -1.48 4.79 -1.51
C ALA A 40 -1.39 6.17 -0.86
N HIS A 41 -0.80 7.14 -1.56
CA HIS A 41 -0.70 8.53 -1.09
C HIS A 41 -2.09 9.17 -0.89
N SER A 42 -3.01 8.95 -1.84
CA SER A 42 -4.38 9.46 -1.75
C SER A 42 -5.12 8.85 -0.57
N ARG A 43 -4.92 7.55 -0.34
CA ARG A 43 -5.49 6.80 0.78
C ARG A 43 -5.03 7.35 2.13
N VAL A 44 -3.74 7.60 2.30
CA VAL A 44 -3.20 8.21 3.52
C VAL A 44 -3.76 9.61 3.73
N TYR A 45 -3.82 10.43 2.69
CA TYR A 45 -4.41 11.77 2.80
C TYR A 45 -5.90 11.73 3.18
N ASN A 46 -6.69 10.89 2.51
CA ASN A 46 -8.13 10.78 2.76
C ASN A 46 -8.43 10.18 4.14
N MET A 47 -7.60 9.25 4.61
CA MET A 47 -7.62 8.76 5.99
C MET A 47 -7.42 9.91 7.00
N ILE A 48 -6.40 10.76 6.80
CA ILE A 48 -6.17 11.90 7.71
C ILE A 48 -7.37 12.86 7.66
N LYS A 49 -7.86 13.15 6.46
CA LYS A 49 -9.00 14.05 6.24
C LYS A 49 -10.30 13.54 6.85
N SER A 50 -10.57 12.23 6.83
CA SER A 50 -11.82 11.65 7.33
C SER A 50 -12.03 11.85 8.84
N HIS A 51 -10.96 12.14 9.59
CA HIS A 51 -11.03 12.46 11.01
C HIS A 51 -11.46 13.90 11.28
N GLY A 52 -11.45 14.77 10.26
CA GLY A 52 -11.84 16.18 10.33
C GLY A 52 -10.66 17.15 10.36
N ILE A 53 -10.89 18.31 9.74
CA ILE A 53 -9.94 19.42 9.64
C ILE A 53 -10.63 20.65 10.24
N GLU A 54 -9.93 21.38 11.10
CA GLU A 54 -10.38 22.66 11.67
C GLU A 54 -9.50 23.79 11.11
N GLU A 55 -10.13 24.84 10.59
CA GLU A 55 -9.43 26.06 10.19
C GLU A 55 -9.41 27.02 11.38
N ASN A 56 -8.20 27.41 11.79
CA ASN A 56 -7.98 28.37 12.87
C ASN A 56 -8.16 29.81 12.36
N GLU A 57 -8.35 30.75 13.30
CA GLU A 57 -8.56 32.18 12.97
C GLU A 57 -7.38 32.81 12.22
N ASP A 58 -6.17 32.27 12.37
CA ASP A 58 -4.96 32.70 11.67
C ASP A 58 -4.80 32.09 10.27
N GLY A 59 -5.77 31.28 9.83
CA GLY A 59 -5.78 30.59 8.55
C GLY A 59 -5.01 29.26 8.53
N SER A 60 -4.41 28.85 9.65
CA SER A 60 -3.76 27.54 9.76
C SER A 60 -4.78 26.40 9.89
N ARG A 61 -4.40 25.20 9.45
CA ARG A 61 -5.24 23.99 9.52
C ARG A 61 -4.77 23.04 10.61
N SER A 62 -5.70 22.65 11.47
CA SER A 62 -5.50 21.61 12.48
C SER A 62 -6.17 20.30 12.05
N TYR A 63 -5.43 19.20 12.12
CA TYR A 63 -5.91 17.87 11.72
C TYR A 63 -6.22 17.03 12.96
N LYS A 64 -7.50 16.71 13.16
CA LYS A 64 -7.98 15.96 14.33
C LYS A 64 -7.32 14.59 14.47
N PHE A 65 -6.90 14.01 13.34
CA PHE A 65 -6.15 12.75 13.31
C PHE A 65 -4.93 12.78 14.24
N PHE A 66 -4.17 13.88 14.27
CA PHE A 66 -2.94 14.00 15.05
C PHE A 66 -3.17 14.54 16.47
N GLY A 67 -4.30 15.22 16.73
CA GLY A 67 -4.54 15.98 17.97
C GLY A 67 -4.65 15.16 19.27
N ARG A 68 -4.67 13.82 19.21
CA ARG A 68 -4.70 12.95 20.41
C ARG A 68 -3.32 12.64 20.98
N GLU A 69 -2.28 12.64 20.15
CA GLU A 69 -0.95 12.15 20.55
C GLU A 69 0.18 13.13 20.21
N ILE A 70 -0.07 14.08 19.31
CA ILE A 70 0.92 15.06 18.85
C ILE A 70 0.54 16.45 19.38
N TYR A 71 1.40 17.00 20.23
CA TYR A 71 1.23 18.33 20.84
C TYR A 71 2.41 19.24 20.48
N GLY A 72 2.12 20.48 20.09
CA GLY A 72 3.14 21.49 19.79
C GLY A 72 3.87 21.31 18.47
N LEU A 73 3.39 20.41 17.59
CA LEU A 73 3.92 20.19 16.24
C LEU A 73 2.90 20.60 15.16
N ASP A 74 1.91 21.43 15.49
CA ASP A 74 0.78 21.78 14.63
C ASP A 74 1.22 22.26 13.25
N ARG A 75 2.17 23.21 13.18
CA ARG A 75 2.73 23.69 11.90
C ARG A 75 3.49 22.61 11.12
N SER A 76 4.21 21.72 11.82
CA SER A 76 4.95 20.65 11.17
C SER A 76 4.02 19.58 10.61
N VAL A 77 2.93 19.28 11.33
CA VAL A 77 1.86 18.39 10.89
C VAL A 77 1.11 19.00 9.71
N GLU A 78 0.72 20.27 9.78
CA GLU A 78 0.07 20.98 8.68
C GLU A 78 0.93 20.93 7.41
N ARG A 79 2.21 21.25 7.54
CA ARG A 79 3.17 21.16 6.44
C ARG A 79 3.27 19.74 5.86
N LEU A 80 3.36 18.73 6.72
CA LEU A 80 3.38 17.33 6.30
C LEU A 80 2.13 16.96 5.50
N VAL A 81 0.95 17.38 5.96
CA VAL A 81 -0.30 17.02 5.31
C VAL A 81 -0.50 17.79 4.00
N GLU A 82 -0.32 19.12 4.00
CA GLU A 82 -0.60 19.95 2.81
C GLU A 82 0.53 19.89 1.76
N GLU A 83 1.79 20.02 2.17
CA GLU A 83 2.91 20.04 1.22
C GLU A 83 3.27 18.65 0.70
N TYR A 84 3.07 17.59 1.51
CA TYR A 84 3.40 16.22 1.10
C TYR A 84 2.17 15.40 0.73
N PHE A 85 1.30 15.02 1.68
CA PHE A 85 0.22 14.07 1.41
C PHE A 85 -0.84 14.61 0.44
N HIS A 86 -1.30 15.85 0.62
CA HIS A 86 -2.31 16.46 -0.24
C HIS A 86 -1.77 16.65 -1.66
N SER A 87 -0.53 17.14 -1.79
CA SER A 87 0.15 17.30 -3.07
C SER A 87 0.38 15.95 -3.78
N ALA A 88 0.81 14.92 -3.04
CA ALA A 88 1.02 13.58 -3.57
C ALA A 88 -0.30 12.88 -3.98
N ALA A 89 -1.37 13.08 -3.22
CA ALA A 89 -2.71 12.59 -3.54
C ALA A 89 -3.23 13.14 -4.87
N ARG A 90 -2.83 14.36 -5.24
CA ARG A 90 -3.16 15.00 -6.54
C ARG A 90 -2.24 14.57 -7.68
N ARG A 91 -1.45 13.51 -7.48
CA ARG A 91 -0.49 12.96 -8.46
C ARG A 91 0.62 13.93 -8.89
N LEU A 92 0.94 14.94 -8.07
CA LEU A 92 2.07 15.85 -8.32
C LEU A 92 3.41 15.14 -8.06
N ASP A 93 4.50 15.68 -8.60
CA ASP A 93 5.85 15.09 -8.51
C ASP A 93 6.36 14.86 -7.08
N VAL A 94 5.75 15.49 -6.07
CA VAL A 94 6.05 15.22 -4.65
C VAL A 94 5.85 13.74 -4.30
N ARG A 95 4.93 13.03 -4.95
CA ARG A 95 4.72 11.58 -4.75
C ARG A 95 5.92 10.71 -5.12
N LYS A 96 6.81 11.23 -5.99
CA LYS A 96 8.03 10.52 -6.43
C LYS A 96 9.18 10.69 -5.44
N ARG A 97 8.94 11.35 -4.30
CA ARG A 97 9.92 11.67 -3.27
C ARG A 97 9.68 10.81 -2.04
N ILE A 98 10.77 10.37 -1.43
CA ILE A 98 10.73 9.67 -0.15
C ILE A 98 10.46 10.70 0.97
N LEU A 99 9.51 10.40 1.86
CA LEU A 99 9.26 11.22 3.04
C LEU A 99 10.27 10.90 4.13
N LEU A 100 11.17 11.83 4.43
CA LEU A 100 12.13 11.68 5.52
C LEU A 100 11.67 12.50 6.74
N LEU A 101 11.32 11.81 7.83
CA LEU A 101 11.04 12.45 9.12
C LEU A 101 12.36 12.62 9.90
N MET A 102 12.92 13.82 9.86
CA MET A 102 14.15 14.19 10.55
C MET A 102 13.88 15.15 11.70
N GLY A 103 14.57 14.97 12.83
CA GLY A 103 14.45 15.83 14.01
C GLY A 103 15.09 15.21 15.24
N PRO A 104 15.16 15.95 16.37
CA PRO A 104 15.79 15.48 17.60
C PRO A 104 15.14 14.19 18.12
N VAL A 105 15.88 13.45 18.95
CA VAL A 105 15.36 12.28 19.67
C VAL A 105 14.13 12.70 20.46
N SER A 106 13.10 11.83 20.53
CA SER A 106 11.82 12.09 21.18
C SER A 106 10.93 13.18 20.52
N GLY A 107 11.22 13.63 19.30
CA GLY A 107 10.40 14.61 18.57
C GLY A 107 9.08 14.09 17.95
N GLY A 108 8.51 12.99 18.44
CA GLY A 108 7.23 12.45 17.96
C GLY A 108 7.24 11.80 16.56
N LYS A 109 8.40 11.62 15.93
CA LYS A 109 8.54 11.10 14.55
C LYS A 109 7.96 9.69 14.41
N SER A 110 8.38 8.77 15.28
CA SER A 110 7.89 7.39 15.28
C SER A 110 6.42 7.29 15.71
N THR A 111 5.98 8.23 16.57
CA THR A 111 4.56 8.37 16.93
C THR A 111 3.73 8.70 15.70
N ILE A 112 4.15 9.69 14.89
CA ILE A 112 3.47 10.03 13.63
C ILE A 112 3.36 8.80 12.72
N VAL A 113 4.44 8.05 12.50
CA VAL A 113 4.40 6.86 11.63
C VAL A 113 3.48 5.78 12.20
N THR A 114 3.53 5.55 13.51
CA THR A 114 2.66 4.59 14.21
C THR A 114 1.19 4.99 14.08
N MET A 115 0.88 6.27 14.25
CA MET A 115 -0.47 6.81 14.06
C MET A 115 -0.94 6.59 12.62
N LEU A 116 -0.11 6.92 11.62
CA LEU A 116 -0.45 6.72 10.21
C LEU A 116 -0.75 5.25 9.90
N LYS A 117 0.07 4.32 10.37
CA LYS A 117 -0.15 2.87 10.19
C LYS A 117 -1.45 2.40 10.84
N ARG A 118 -1.68 2.73 12.11
CA ARG A 118 -2.92 2.37 12.84
C ARG A 118 -4.16 3.00 12.20
N GLY A 119 -4.07 4.28 11.85
CA GLY A 119 -5.12 4.98 11.14
C GLY A 119 -5.46 4.31 9.82
N LEU A 120 -4.46 3.75 9.11
CA LEU A 120 -4.68 3.11 7.83
C LEU A 120 -5.36 1.75 7.99
N GLU A 121 -5.02 1.00 9.04
CA GLU A 121 -5.74 -0.21 9.43
C GLU A 121 -7.22 0.11 9.74
N GLU A 122 -7.48 1.13 10.54
CA GLU A 122 -8.84 1.54 10.91
C GLU A 122 -9.62 2.05 9.69
N TYR A 123 -8.99 2.88 8.86
CA TYR A 123 -9.60 3.44 7.65
C TYR A 123 -9.97 2.35 6.64
N SER A 124 -9.15 1.30 6.50
CA SER A 124 -9.44 0.16 5.61
C SER A 124 -10.74 -0.59 5.95
N ARG A 125 -11.23 -0.45 7.19
CA ARG A 125 -12.49 -1.05 7.67
C ARG A 125 -13.71 -0.17 7.42
N THR A 126 -13.52 1.07 6.99
CA THR A 126 -14.61 1.96 6.58
C THR A 126 -15.00 1.72 5.13
N ASP A 127 -16.18 2.22 4.71
CA ASP A 127 -16.60 2.14 3.32
C ASP A 127 -15.78 3.07 2.42
N GLU A 128 -15.37 4.25 2.92
CA GLU A 128 -14.53 5.20 2.18
C GLU A 128 -13.09 4.70 1.97
N GLY A 129 -12.57 3.94 2.93
CA GLY A 129 -11.25 3.32 2.87
C GLY A 129 -11.26 1.88 2.38
N ALA A 130 -12.39 1.38 1.87
CA ALA A 130 -12.49 0.00 1.38
C ALA A 130 -11.46 -0.28 0.27
N ILE A 131 -10.76 -1.41 0.40
CA ILE A 131 -9.71 -1.84 -0.54
C ILE A 131 -10.05 -3.23 -1.04
N TYR A 132 -9.93 -3.43 -2.35
CA TYR A 132 -10.20 -4.69 -3.02
C TYR A 132 -8.95 -5.17 -3.74
N ALA A 133 -8.70 -6.48 -3.73
CA ALA A 133 -7.54 -7.08 -4.35
C ALA A 133 -7.90 -8.33 -5.15
N LEU A 134 -7.08 -8.67 -6.14
CA LEU A 134 -7.17 -9.95 -6.84
C LEU A 134 -7.06 -11.11 -5.83
N GLU A 135 -8.05 -12.00 -5.80
CA GLU A 135 -8.09 -13.08 -4.81
C GLU A 135 -6.90 -14.03 -5.01
N GLY A 136 -6.21 -14.33 -3.90
CA GLY A 136 -4.99 -15.15 -3.91
C GLY A 136 -3.71 -14.40 -4.29
N CYS A 137 -3.77 -13.09 -4.55
CA CYS A 137 -2.56 -12.30 -4.80
C CYS A 137 -1.74 -12.11 -3.51
N PRO A 138 -0.43 -12.42 -3.51
CA PRO A 138 0.41 -12.24 -2.33
C PRO A 138 0.79 -10.77 -2.05
N MET A 139 0.52 -9.87 -3.00
CA MET A 139 0.85 -8.44 -2.98
C MET A 139 -0.37 -7.52 -2.94
N GLN A 140 -1.57 -8.05 -2.64
CA GLN A 140 -2.79 -7.22 -2.54
C GLN A 140 -3.10 -6.41 -3.81
N GLU A 141 -2.75 -6.97 -4.97
CA GLU A 141 -2.75 -6.27 -6.25
C GLU A 141 -4.10 -5.64 -6.60
N GLU A 142 -4.05 -4.40 -7.11
CA GLU A 142 -5.19 -3.63 -7.59
C GLU A 142 -5.83 -4.33 -8.80
N PRO A 143 -7.12 -4.72 -8.72
CA PRO A 143 -7.77 -5.42 -9.82
C PRO A 143 -7.76 -4.65 -11.14
N LEU A 144 -7.79 -3.31 -11.12
CA LEU A 144 -7.74 -2.50 -12.34
C LEU A 144 -6.45 -2.68 -13.16
N HIS A 145 -5.38 -3.24 -12.60
CA HIS A 145 -4.18 -3.57 -13.38
C HIS A 145 -4.44 -4.60 -14.50
N MET A 146 -5.54 -5.35 -14.43
CA MET A 146 -5.96 -6.26 -15.51
C MET A 146 -6.50 -5.55 -16.76
N VAL A 147 -6.85 -4.26 -16.66
CA VAL A 147 -7.34 -3.49 -17.81
C VAL A 147 -6.19 -3.28 -18.81
N PRO A 148 -6.37 -3.69 -20.09
CA PRO A 148 -5.37 -3.50 -21.15
C PRO A 148 -4.98 -2.03 -21.31
N HIS A 149 -3.70 -1.77 -21.61
CA HIS A 149 -3.14 -0.42 -21.71
C HIS A 149 -3.87 0.47 -22.71
N GLU A 150 -4.28 -0.12 -23.82
CA GLU A 150 -4.97 0.57 -24.91
C GLU A 150 -6.33 1.12 -24.47
N LEU A 151 -6.97 0.49 -23.48
CA LEU A 151 -8.29 0.87 -22.97
C LEU A 151 -8.23 1.80 -21.75
N ARG A 152 -7.05 1.97 -21.12
CA ARG A 152 -6.92 2.81 -19.91
C ARG A 152 -7.32 4.28 -20.13
N PRO A 153 -7.06 4.94 -21.28
CA PRO A 153 -7.54 6.30 -21.53
C PRO A 153 -9.07 6.41 -21.55
N GLU A 154 -9.75 5.43 -22.17
CA GLU A 154 -11.22 5.37 -22.19
C GLU A 154 -11.77 5.06 -20.80
N PHE A 155 -11.11 4.14 -20.08
CA PHE A 155 -11.45 3.80 -18.70
C PHE A 155 -11.37 5.02 -17.76
N GLU A 156 -10.32 5.84 -17.88
CA GLU A 156 -10.18 7.06 -17.08
C GLU A 156 -11.31 8.07 -17.36
N GLN A 157 -11.76 8.16 -18.62
CA GLN A 157 -12.89 9.03 -18.99
C GLN A 157 -14.23 8.52 -18.46
N GLU A 158 -14.47 7.21 -18.50
CA GLU A 158 -15.74 6.60 -18.05
C GLU A 158 -15.84 6.55 -16.51
N PHE A 159 -14.77 6.11 -15.83
CA PHE A 159 -14.79 5.83 -14.40
C PHE A 159 -14.16 6.94 -13.54
N GLY A 160 -13.48 7.91 -14.15
CA GLY A 160 -12.75 8.95 -13.42
C GLY A 160 -11.52 8.43 -12.65
N VAL A 161 -11.10 7.20 -12.93
CA VAL A 161 -9.97 6.53 -12.26
C VAL A 161 -8.84 6.32 -13.25
N LYS A 162 -7.70 6.94 -12.96
CA LYS A 162 -6.46 6.67 -13.67
C LYS A 162 -5.81 5.40 -13.14
N ILE A 163 -5.55 4.45 -14.04
CA ILE A 163 -4.86 3.21 -13.73
C ILE A 163 -3.36 3.43 -13.92
N GLU A 164 -2.60 3.23 -12.84
CA GLU A 164 -1.14 3.34 -12.82
C GLU A 164 -0.56 1.98 -12.39
N GLY A 165 0.55 1.55 -12.99
CA GLY A 165 1.17 0.26 -12.70
C GLY A 165 0.74 -0.89 -13.62
N GLU A 166 1.35 -2.05 -13.41
CA GLU A 166 1.24 -3.25 -14.23
C GLU A 166 0.73 -4.45 -13.45
N LEU A 167 0.10 -5.39 -14.17
CA LEU A 167 -0.26 -6.68 -13.61
C LEU A 167 1.00 -7.48 -13.25
N THR A 168 1.09 -7.97 -12.01
CA THR A 168 2.22 -8.74 -11.50
C THR A 168 2.44 -10.01 -12.33
N PRO A 169 3.69 -10.52 -12.42
CA PRO A 169 3.97 -11.77 -13.14
C PRO A 169 3.10 -12.94 -12.66
N PHE A 170 2.81 -12.99 -11.35
CA PHE A 170 1.98 -14.04 -10.75
C PHE A 170 0.54 -14.01 -11.27
N ASN A 171 -0.14 -12.86 -11.20
CA ASN A 171 -1.52 -12.77 -11.65
C ASN A 171 -1.65 -12.73 -13.17
N ARG A 172 -0.64 -12.26 -13.89
CA ARG A 172 -0.58 -12.38 -15.36
C ARG A 172 -0.60 -13.84 -15.80
N MET A 173 0.27 -14.66 -15.21
CA MET A 173 0.28 -16.10 -15.47
C MET A 173 -1.07 -16.74 -15.11
N ARG A 174 -1.69 -16.38 -13.99
CA ARG A 174 -3.02 -16.90 -13.62
C ARG A 174 -4.09 -16.50 -14.64
N LEU A 175 -4.12 -15.24 -15.04
CA LEU A 175 -5.07 -14.74 -16.04
C LEU A 175 -4.95 -15.50 -17.36
N GLU A 176 -3.72 -15.75 -17.83
CA GLU A 176 -3.45 -16.49 -19.06
C GLU A 176 -3.80 -17.98 -18.96
N THR A 177 -3.40 -18.63 -17.87
CA THR A 177 -3.47 -20.10 -17.75
C THR A 177 -4.75 -20.64 -17.12
N GLU A 178 -5.35 -19.91 -16.19
CA GLU A 178 -6.53 -20.34 -15.43
C GLU A 178 -7.83 -19.72 -15.99
N TYR A 179 -7.75 -18.49 -16.52
CA TYR A 179 -8.93 -17.72 -16.97
C TYR A 179 -8.96 -17.47 -18.48
N GLY A 180 -7.94 -17.92 -19.23
CA GLY A 180 -7.89 -17.77 -20.69
C GLY A 180 -7.92 -16.32 -21.17
N GLY A 181 -7.38 -15.38 -20.38
CA GLY A 181 -7.39 -13.95 -20.67
C GLY A 181 -8.69 -13.22 -20.32
N ARG A 182 -9.71 -13.91 -19.83
CA ARG A 182 -10.99 -13.31 -19.45
C ARG A 182 -10.89 -12.66 -18.08
N ILE A 183 -10.74 -11.34 -18.07
CA ILE A 183 -10.59 -10.57 -16.84
C ILE A 183 -11.91 -10.50 -16.06
N GLU A 184 -13.05 -10.55 -16.75
CA GLU A 184 -14.41 -10.41 -16.18
C GLU A 184 -14.73 -11.43 -15.09
N ASP A 185 -14.22 -12.66 -15.22
CA ASP A 185 -14.46 -13.78 -14.31
C ASP A 185 -13.45 -13.83 -13.15
N PHE A 186 -12.40 -12.99 -13.19
CA PHE A 186 -11.31 -13.10 -12.23
C PHE A 186 -11.80 -12.72 -10.82
N PRO A 187 -11.56 -13.55 -9.80
CA PRO A 187 -12.09 -13.31 -8.46
C PRO A 187 -11.38 -12.15 -7.76
N VAL A 188 -12.17 -11.30 -7.11
CA VAL A 188 -11.75 -10.14 -6.33
C VAL A 188 -12.31 -10.27 -4.92
N THR A 189 -11.51 -9.90 -3.92
CA THR A 189 -11.90 -9.90 -2.51
C THR A 189 -11.62 -8.55 -1.86
N ARG A 190 -12.47 -8.13 -0.93
CA ARG A 190 -12.12 -7.04 -0.02
C ARG A 190 -11.00 -7.49 0.91
N ILE A 191 -10.04 -6.61 1.15
CA ILE A 191 -8.93 -6.82 2.06
C ILE A 191 -8.91 -5.71 3.11
N PHE A 192 -8.23 -5.98 4.22
CA PHE A 192 -8.02 -5.04 5.31
C PHE A 192 -6.53 -4.94 5.57
N PHE A 193 -6.05 -3.72 5.72
CA PHE A 193 -4.66 -3.52 6.04
C PHE A 193 -4.37 -3.94 7.47
N SER A 194 -3.17 -4.48 7.67
CA SER A 194 -2.68 -4.86 8.98
C SER A 194 -1.16 -4.96 8.97
N GLU A 195 -0.52 -4.24 9.87
CA GLU A 195 0.91 -4.36 10.11
C GLU A 195 1.27 -5.77 10.61
N SER A 196 0.50 -6.28 11.57
CA SER A 196 0.75 -7.61 12.15
C SER A 196 0.64 -8.77 11.16
N LYS A 197 -0.23 -8.64 10.15
CA LYS A 197 -0.41 -9.65 9.10
C LYS A 197 0.40 -9.33 7.85
N ARG A 198 1.15 -8.22 7.84
CA ARG A 198 1.93 -7.71 6.70
C ARG A 198 1.04 -7.57 5.45
N VAL A 199 -0.04 -6.79 5.57
CA VAL A 199 -0.99 -6.50 4.49
C VAL A 199 -1.13 -4.99 4.33
N GLY A 200 -0.60 -4.44 3.25
CA GLY A 200 -0.58 -3.00 2.96
C GLY A 200 0.29 -2.16 3.92
N ILE A 201 0.97 -2.79 4.89
CA ILE A 201 1.87 -2.10 5.82
C ILE A 201 3.11 -2.96 5.97
N GLY A 202 4.26 -2.42 5.57
CA GLY A 202 5.59 -3.02 5.72
C GLY A 202 6.49 -2.17 6.60
N THR A 203 7.43 -2.84 7.27
CA THR A 203 8.42 -2.20 8.14
C THR A 203 9.76 -2.88 7.95
N PHE A 204 10.73 -2.11 7.45
CA PHE A 204 12.09 -2.55 7.35
C PHE A 204 12.94 -1.88 8.43
N SER A 205 13.61 -2.70 9.22
CA SER A 205 14.64 -2.26 10.17
C SER A 205 15.97 -2.91 9.77
N PRO A 206 17.03 -2.13 9.53
CA PRO A 206 18.32 -2.67 9.15
C PRO A 206 18.92 -3.51 10.26
N SER A 207 19.47 -4.66 9.87
CA SER A 207 20.40 -5.46 10.67
C SER A 207 21.86 -5.01 10.39
N ASP A 208 22.86 -5.77 10.83
CA ASP A 208 24.26 -5.48 10.49
C ASP A 208 24.41 -5.38 8.95
N PRO A 209 25.01 -4.30 8.40
CA PRO A 209 25.07 -4.05 6.95
C PRO A 209 25.62 -5.23 6.14
N LYS A 210 26.56 -6.00 6.69
CA LYS A 210 27.18 -7.13 6.01
C LYS A 210 26.27 -8.36 5.93
N SER A 211 25.22 -8.39 6.74
CA SER A 211 24.25 -9.49 6.83
C SER A 211 22.91 -9.19 6.16
N GLN A 212 22.71 -7.97 5.65
CA GLN A 212 21.45 -7.55 5.04
C GLN A 212 21.27 -8.21 3.66
N ASP A 213 20.14 -8.90 3.47
CA ASP A 213 19.75 -9.49 2.19
C ASP A 213 18.67 -8.62 1.52
N ILE A 214 18.84 -8.34 0.22
CA ILE A 214 17.86 -7.58 -0.55
C ILE A 214 16.54 -8.34 -0.70
N ALA A 215 16.57 -9.66 -0.51
CA ALA A 215 15.37 -10.49 -0.49
C ALA A 215 14.40 -10.10 0.63
N ASP A 216 14.89 -9.52 1.74
CA ASP A 216 14.03 -8.99 2.82
C ASP A 216 13.11 -7.87 2.31
N LEU A 217 13.54 -7.10 1.30
CA LEU A 217 12.70 -6.09 0.65
C LEU A 217 11.89 -6.65 -0.51
N THR A 218 12.52 -7.46 -1.35
CA THR A 218 12.00 -7.75 -2.69
C THR A 218 11.28 -9.10 -2.80
N GLY A 219 11.54 -10.03 -1.87
CA GLY A 219 11.07 -11.41 -1.85
C GLY A 219 12.16 -12.42 -2.19
N THR A 220 11.87 -13.70 -1.97
CA THR A 220 12.83 -14.82 -2.12
C THR A 220 12.47 -15.77 -3.25
N ILE A 221 13.47 -16.44 -3.85
CA ILE A 221 13.23 -17.56 -4.76
C ILE A 221 13.08 -18.85 -3.94
N ASP A 222 12.02 -19.61 -4.19
CA ASP A 222 11.80 -20.92 -3.57
C ASP A 222 12.42 -22.03 -4.43
N PHE A 223 13.70 -22.34 -4.14
CA PHE A 223 14.46 -23.35 -4.88
C PHE A 223 13.81 -24.74 -4.89
N SER A 224 13.01 -25.09 -3.88
CA SER A 224 12.34 -26.39 -3.81
C SER A 224 11.32 -26.56 -4.94
N THR A 225 10.65 -25.47 -5.30
CA THR A 225 9.60 -25.45 -6.32
C THR A 225 10.14 -25.34 -7.76
N ILE A 226 11.40 -24.94 -7.93
CA ILE A 226 12.05 -24.88 -9.25
C ILE A 226 12.04 -26.26 -9.92
N THR A 227 12.29 -27.32 -9.15
CA THR A 227 12.26 -28.70 -9.68
C THR A 227 10.90 -29.09 -10.26
N LYS A 228 9.82 -28.47 -9.76
CA LYS A 228 8.44 -28.70 -10.19
C LYS A 228 8.05 -27.83 -11.40
N TYR A 229 8.50 -26.58 -11.45
CA TYR A 229 8.09 -25.60 -12.47
C TYR A 229 9.12 -25.39 -13.58
N GLY A 230 10.34 -25.93 -13.42
CA GLY A 230 11.36 -26.01 -14.46
C GLY A 230 12.19 -24.73 -14.68
N SER A 231 11.86 -23.60 -14.03
CA SER A 231 12.64 -22.35 -14.17
C SER A 231 12.59 -21.49 -12.90
N GLU A 232 13.71 -20.81 -12.61
CA GLU A 232 13.81 -19.73 -11.62
C GLU A 232 12.95 -18.50 -11.99
N SER A 233 12.59 -18.37 -13.26
CA SER A 233 11.78 -17.26 -13.78
C SER A 233 10.28 -17.54 -13.77
N ASP A 234 9.84 -18.72 -13.32
CA ASP A 234 8.41 -19.02 -13.16
C ASP A 234 7.88 -18.23 -11.94
N PRO A 235 6.83 -17.41 -12.07
CA PRO A 235 6.30 -16.63 -10.97
C PRO A 235 5.88 -17.45 -9.73
N ARG A 236 5.55 -18.73 -9.92
CA ARG A 236 5.20 -19.64 -8.81
C ARG A 236 6.41 -20.14 -8.05
N ALA A 237 7.61 -20.01 -8.61
CA ALA A 237 8.87 -20.26 -7.92
C ALA A 237 9.36 -19.05 -7.11
N TYR A 238 8.64 -17.92 -7.17
CA TYR A 238 8.96 -16.73 -6.39
C TYR A 238 8.01 -16.54 -5.22
N ARG A 239 8.57 -16.22 -4.06
CA ARG A 239 7.83 -15.80 -2.89
C ARG A 239 7.82 -14.27 -2.85
N PHE A 240 6.63 -13.72 -3.03
CA PHE A 240 6.37 -12.28 -2.88
C PHE A 240 6.16 -11.97 -1.39
N ASP A 241 7.22 -12.18 -0.60
CA ASP A 241 7.23 -12.08 0.87
C ASP A 241 8.15 -11.01 1.43
N GLY A 242 8.80 -10.22 0.57
CA GLY A 242 9.58 -9.05 0.97
C GLY A 242 8.70 -7.90 1.46
N GLU A 243 9.29 -6.96 2.20
CA GLU A 243 8.57 -5.84 2.80
C GLU A 243 7.87 -4.95 1.76
N LEU A 244 8.49 -4.70 0.59
CA LEU A 244 7.83 -3.96 -0.49
C LEU A 244 6.63 -4.73 -1.04
N ASN A 245 6.74 -6.05 -1.17
CA ASN A 245 5.61 -6.86 -1.62
C ASN A 245 4.40 -6.74 -0.69
N LYS A 246 4.66 -6.66 0.62
CA LYS A 246 3.63 -6.62 1.67
C LYS A 246 3.11 -5.22 1.98
N ALA A 247 3.91 -4.18 1.73
CA ALA A 247 3.52 -2.79 1.88
C ALA A 247 2.66 -2.27 0.73
N ASN A 248 2.59 -3.01 -0.38
CA ASN A 248 1.90 -2.57 -1.60
C ASN A 248 0.48 -2.04 -1.32
N ARG A 249 0.17 -0.90 -1.93
CA ARG A 249 -1.04 -0.07 -1.78
C ARG A 249 -1.19 0.61 -0.42
N GLY A 250 -0.19 0.57 0.46
CA GLY A 250 -0.23 1.30 1.72
C GLY A 250 1.09 1.94 2.08
N ILE A 251 1.60 1.65 3.27
CA ILE A 251 2.75 2.36 3.86
C ILE A 251 3.94 1.41 3.99
N MET A 252 5.10 1.88 3.54
CA MET A 252 6.37 1.24 3.78
C MET A 252 7.23 2.11 4.69
N GLU A 253 7.50 1.64 5.92
CA GLU A 253 8.41 2.32 6.85
C GLU A 253 9.83 1.76 6.73
N PHE A 254 10.81 2.65 6.55
CA PHE A 254 12.22 2.36 6.70
C PHE A 254 12.76 3.00 7.98
N GLN A 255 13.10 2.18 8.96
CA GLN A 255 13.67 2.62 10.23
C GLN A 255 15.19 2.75 10.09
N GLU A 256 15.79 3.81 10.61
CA GLU A 256 17.25 3.98 10.69
C GLU A 256 18.01 3.81 9.35
N MET A 257 17.43 4.27 8.25
CA MET A 257 17.86 3.97 6.88
C MET A 257 19.34 4.23 6.53
N LEU A 258 20.02 5.19 7.17
CA LEU A 258 21.46 5.45 6.95
C LEU A 258 22.36 4.29 7.41
N LYS A 259 21.82 3.31 8.16
CA LYS A 259 22.53 2.06 8.50
C LYS A 259 22.37 0.99 7.41
N CYS A 260 21.59 1.23 6.36
CA CYS A 260 21.40 0.29 5.26
C CYS A 260 22.58 0.31 4.29
N ASP A 261 22.82 -0.84 3.65
CA ASP A 261 23.71 -0.94 2.50
C ASP A 261 23.13 -0.10 1.32
N GLU A 262 24.01 0.56 0.57
CA GLU A 262 23.65 1.39 -0.59
C GLU A 262 22.79 0.63 -1.62
N LYS A 263 22.94 -0.69 -1.73
CA LYS A 263 22.12 -1.53 -2.63
C LYS A 263 20.61 -1.37 -2.37
N PHE A 264 20.19 -1.17 -1.13
CA PHE A 264 18.78 -0.99 -0.76
C PHE A 264 18.23 0.35 -1.25
N LEU A 265 19.07 1.39 -1.31
CA LEU A 265 18.68 2.73 -1.75
C LEU A 265 18.30 2.75 -3.23
N TRP A 266 18.99 1.96 -4.07
CA TRP A 266 18.68 1.86 -5.50
C TRP A 266 17.28 1.31 -5.77
N HIS A 267 16.86 0.27 -5.03
CA HIS A 267 15.51 -0.28 -5.16
C HIS A 267 14.43 0.73 -4.77
N LEU A 268 14.70 1.56 -3.76
CA LEU A 268 13.75 2.60 -3.37
C LEU A 268 13.66 3.75 -4.35
N LEU A 269 14.79 4.15 -4.94
CA LEU A 269 14.78 5.16 -5.99
C LEU A 269 13.93 4.70 -7.18
N SER A 270 14.11 3.45 -7.64
CA SER A 270 13.26 2.86 -8.68
C SER A 270 11.79 2.83 -8.25
N LEU A 271 11.50 2.38 -7.03
CA LEU A 271 10.13 2.31 -6.51
C LEU A 271 9.46 3.69 -6.48
N THR A 272 10.11 4.71 -5.90
CA THR A 272 9.48 6.02 -5.77
C THR A 272 9.40 6.76 -7.10
N GLN A 273 10.38 6.61 -7.99
CA GLN A 273 10.40 7.35 -9.26
C GLN A 273 9.53 6.70 -10.34
N GLU A 274 9.56 5.37 -10.43
CA GLU A 274 8.94 4.60 -11.51
C GLU A 274 7.74 3.77 -11.06
N GLY A 275 7.46 3.67 -9.75
CA GLY A 275 6.37 2.86 -9.22
C GLY A 275 6.60 1.36 -9.37
N ASN A 276 7.87 0.94 -9.48
CA ASN A 276 8.23 -0.46 -9.65
C ASN A 276 9.62 -0.76 -9.08
N PHE A 277 9.89 -2.04 -8.80
CA PHE A 277 11.21 -2.51 -8.39
C PHE A 277 11.59 -3.80 -9.10
N LYS A 278 12.90 -4.04 -9.22
CA LYS A 278 13.44 -5.29 -9.76
C LYS A 278 13.51 -6.34 -8.66
N ALA A 279 13.00 -7.55 -8.95
CA ALA A 279 13.04 -8.68 -8.04
C ALA A 279 13.72 -9.87 -8.72
N GLY A 280 14.92 -10.22 -8.26
CA GLY A 280 15.72 -11.31 -8.85
C GLY A 280 15.82 -11.26 -10.38
N ARG A 281 15.51 -12.38 -11.05
CA ARG A 281 15.49 -12.51 -12.52
C ARG A 281 14.13 -12.16 -13.16
N PHE A 282 13.14 -11.73 -12.38
CA PHE A 282 11.78 -11.45 -12.88
C PHE A 282 11.68 -10.10 -13.60
N ALA A 283 10.56 -9.89 -14.31
CA ALA A 283 10.19 -8.56 -14.78
C ALA A 283 10.07 -7.57 -13.62
N LEU A 284 10.07 -6.27 -13.91
CA LEU A 284 9.80 -5.24 -12.91
C LEU A 284 8.43 -5.50 -12.27
N ILE A 285 8.36 -5.40 -10.95
CA ILE A 285 7.14 -5.56 -10.16
C ILE A 285 6.62 -4.17 -9.84
N SER A 286 5.41 -3.85 -10.29
CA SER A 286 4.75 -2.60 -9.92
C SER A 286 4.28 -2.65 -8.47
N ALA A 287 4.48 -1.53 -7.76
CA ALA A 287 3.95 -1.33 -6.43
C ALA A 287 3.62 0.16 -6.21
N ASP A 288 2.51 0.41 -5.52
CA ASP A 288 2.03 1.75 -5.17
C ASP A 288 2.16 1.91 -3.65
N GLU A 289 3.14 2.66 -3.19
CA GLU A 289 3.47 2.73 -1.77
C GLU A 289 3.77 4.17 -1.35
N SER A 290 3.36 4.53 -0.13
CA SER A 290 3.87 5.72 0.55
C SER A 290 5.09 5.34 1.39
N VAL A 291 6.27 5.70 0.91
CA VAL A 291 7.55 5.37 1.55
C VAL A 291 7.92 6.44 2.57
N ILE A 292 8.06 6.02 3.83
CA ILE A 292 8.41 6.90 4.96
C ILE A 292 9.68 6.39 5.61
N ILE A 293 10.68 7.27 5.75
CA ILE A 293 11.89 7.01 6.52
C ILE A 293 11.75 7.66 7.90
N SER A 294 11.91 6.87 8.95
CA SER A 294 11.84 7.31 10.35
C SER A 294 13.17 7.07 11.08
N TRP A 295 13.41 7.92 12.09
CA TRP A 295 14.59 7.89 12.94
C TRP A 295 14.19 7.85 14.41
N TYR A 296 14.79 6.93 15.16
CA TYR A 296 14.60 6.79 16.59
C TYR A 296 15.67 7.55 17.36
#